data_AF-A0A962MNK7-F1
#
_entry.id   AF-A0A962MNK7-F1
#
_cell.length_a   1.000
_cell.length_b   1.000
_cell.length_c   1.000
_cell.angle_alpha   90.00
_cell.angle_beta   90.00
_cell.angle_gamma   90.00
#
_symmetry.space_group_name_H-M   'P 1'
#
loop_
_entity.id
_entity.type
_entity.pdbx_description
1 polymer ?
#
loop_
_entity_poly.entity_id
_entity_poly.type
_entity_poly.pdbx_seq_one_letter_code
_entity_poly.pdbx_strand_id
1 'polypeptide(L)'
;MSMRKAYLTIDDSPSPDTEKLVDFLTAHHIPALLFVRGALLEKNPRAIEYAITKGLRIGNHSYAHKPAGDMEPQEWCDDLEKCDHLIEAAYARCGIERPGKYYRFPYIDRGDGRKIEQIDSANVVENNKTSILQQYLHDQGFSQPFADMAPSYPSNAVDCLYTFTARDWMLNDTHRGRQSIKTREDLIARAEQDEKLKAADHPHILLLHDQPGVFEDVCALIDYFCKSGFEFLDF
;
A
#
# COMPACT_ATOMS: atom_id res chain seq x y z
N MET A 1 -12.84 21.93 -13.78
CA MET A 1 -13.02 20.46 -13.77
C MET A 1 -13.19 20.04 -12.31
N SER A 2 -13.99 19.02 -12.01
CA SER A 2 -14.07 18.48 -10.64
C SER A 2 -12.69 17.97 -10.22
N MET A 3 -12.28 18.23 -8.99
CA MET A 3 -11.05 17.61 -8.45
C MET A 3 -11.27 16.11 -8.33
N ARG A 4 -10.23 15.32 -8.66
CA ARG A 4 -10.22 13.88 -8.42
C ARG A 4 -9.75 13.63 -7.00
N LYS A 5 -10.30 12.63 -6.34
CA LYS A 5 -9.94 12.30 -4.95
C LYS A 5 -9.11 11.03 -4.93
N ALA A 6 -8.15 10.94 -4.01
CA ALA A 6 -7.33 9.75 -3.87
C ALA A 6 -6.90 9.49 -2.42
N TYR A 7 -6.87 8.21 -2.03
CA TYR A 7 -6.11 7.72 -0.89
C TYR A 7 -4.72 7.31 -1.37
N LEU A 8 -3.67 7.83 -0.74
CA LEU A 8 -2.29 7.44 -1.06
C LEU A 8 -1.84 6.29 -0.17
N THR A 9 -1.52 5.15 -0.79
CA THR A 9 -0.98 3.99 -0.08
C THR A 9 0.42 3.66 -0.57
N ILE A 10 1.32 3.37 0.37
CA ILE A 10 2.73 3.10 0.11
C ILE A 10 3.07 1.72 0.68
N ASP A 11 3.42 0.77 -0.17
CA ASP A 11 3.81 -0.58 0.24
C ASP A 11 5.32 -0.66 0.49
N ASP A 12 5.75 -1.73 1.17
CA ASP A 12 7.15 -2.10 1.40
C ASP A 12 7.99 -1.24 2.35
N SER A 13 7.39 -0.28 3.05
CA SER A 13 8.06 0.46 4.13
C SER A 13 8.53 -0.45 5.29
N PRO A 14 9.53 -0.05 6.09
CA PRO A 14 10.45 1.06 5.85
C PRO A 14 11.62 0.67 4.94
N SER A 15 12.00 1.58 4.04
CA SER A 15 13.28 1.61 3.33
C SER A 15 14.29 2.56 4.02
N PRO A 16 15.53 2.67 3.51
CA PRO A 16 16.48 3.70 3.96
C PRO A 16 15.99 5.15 3.75
N ASP A 17 15.03 5.38 2.85
CA ASP A 17 14.52 6.70 2.50
C ASP A 17 13.17 7.02 3.13
N THR A 18 12.59 6.13 3.96
CA THR A 18 11.27 6.35 4.58
C THR A 18 11.17 7.66 5.34
N GLU A 19 12.18 8.04 6.13
CA GLU A 19 12.13 9.32 6.86
C GLU A 19 12.04 10.53 5.89
N LYS A 20 12.72 10.46 4.73
CA LYS A 20 12.63 11.51 3.69
C LYS A 20 11.27 11.50 3.00
N LEU A 21 10.71 10.32 2.74
CA LEU A 21 9.36 10.19 2.19
C LEU A 21 8.32 10.79 3.14
N VAL A 22 8.43 10.51 4.44
CA VAL A 22 7.58 11.10 5.48
C VAL A 22 7.69 12.62 5.49
N ASP A 23 8.91 13.17 5.41
CA ASP A 23 9.13 14.62 5.35
C ASP A 23 8.48 15.25 4.11
N PHE A 24 8.64 14.63 2.94
CA PHE A 24 8.00 15.08 1.69
C PHE A 24 6.47 15.10 1.82
N LEU A 25 5.86 13.99 2.26
CA LEU A 25 4.41 13.87 2.42
C LEU A 25 3.87 14.90 3.41
N THR A 26 4.54 15.06 4.55
CA THR A 26 4.15 16.01 5.59
C THR A 26 4.25 17.46 5.10
N ALA A 27 5.33 17.82 4.41
CA ALA A 27 5.52 19.17 3.87
C ALA A 27 4.44 19.53 2.82
N HIS A 28 3.97 18.54 2.08
CA HIS A 28 2.90 18.70 1.09
C HIS A 28 1.49 18.50 1.67
N HIS A 29 1.36 18.22 2.97
CA HIS A 29 0.08 17.93 3.65
C HIS A 29 -0.69 16.78 2.99
N ILE A 30 0.02 15.72 2.60
CA ILE A 30 -0.55 14.54 1.93
C ILE A 30 -0.73 13.43 2.98
N PRO A 31 -1.98 13.08 3.34
CA PRO A 31 -2.22 11.89 4.17
C PRO A 31 -1.80 10.63 3.42
N ALA A 32 -1.19 9.69 4.14
CA ALA A 32 -0.76 8.42 3.57
C ALA A 32 -0.89 7.26 4.56
N LEU A 33 -1.15 6.07 4.01
CA LEU A 33 -1.11 4.79 4.71
C LEU A 33 0.08 3.98 4.20
N LEU A 34 1.05 3.72 5.09
CA LEU A 34 2.23 2.91 4.81
C LEU A 34 1.97 1.47 5.22
N PHE A 35 1.98 0.54 4.26
CA PHE A 35 1.95 -0.89 4.52
C PHE A 35 3.38 -1.39 4.77
N VAL A 36 3.65 -1.77 6.01
CA VAL A 36 5.01 -2.08 6.46
C VAL A 36 5.32 -3.56 6.46
N ARG A 37 6.55 -3.90 6.07
CA ARG A 37 7.11 -5.24 6.21
C ARG A 37 7.67 -5.42 7.60
N GLY A 38 7.17 -6.40 8.34
CA GLY A 38 7.60 -6.66 9.71
C GLY A 38 9.10 -6.91 9.84
N ALA A 39 9.71 -7.65 8.90
CA ALA A 39 11.16 -7.89 8.92
C ALA A 39 12.03 -6.63 8.70
N LEU A 40 11.49 -5.59 8.06
CA LEU A 40 12.16 -4.30 7.90
C LEU A 40 11.91 -3.39 9.10
N LEU A 41 10.67 -3.34 9.59
CA LEU A 41 10.28 -2.63 10.82
C LEU A 41 11.10 -3.12 12.03
N GLU A 42 11.30 -4.44 12.17
CA GLU A 42 12.12 -5.00 13.25
C GLU A 42 13.57 -4.50 13.22
N LYS A 43 14.12 -4.26 12.02
CA LYS A 43 15.50 -3.77 11.85
C LYS A 43 15.63 -2.26 11.98
N ASN A 44 14.62 -1.51 11.52
CA ASN A 44 14.59 -0.05 11.54
C ASN A 44 13.25 0.47 12.06
N PRO A 45 12.98 0.35 13.38
CA PRO A 45 11.71 0.77 13.94
C PRO A 45 11.54 2.29 13.97
N ARG A 46 12.65 3.02 14.03
CA ARG A 46 12.68 4.48 14.13
C ARG A 46 11.96 5.16 12.97
N ALA A 47 12.13 4.67 11.74
CA ALA A 47 11.49 5.28 10.57
C ALA A 47 9.95 5.20 10.63
N ILE A 48 9.41 4.09 11.14
CA ILE A 48 7.96 3.91 11.29
C ILE A 48 7.42 4.69 12.49
N GLU A 49 8.17 4.73 13.60
CA GLU A 49 7.84 5.61 14.72
C GLU A 49 7.81 7.08 14.29
N TYR A 50 8.77 7.51 13.46
CA TYR A 50 8.78 8.84 12.88
C TYR A 50 7.52 9.10 12.03
N ALA A 51 7.16 8.19 11.13
CA ALA A 51 5.94 8.27 10.33
C ALA A 51 4.68 8.42 11.21
N ILE A 52 4.57 7.61 12.28
CA ILE A 52 3.46 7.67 13.25
C ILE A 52 3.40 9.05 13.92
N THR A 53 4.53 9.58 14.42
CA THR A 53 4.57 10.91 15.06
C THR A 53 4.26 12.06 14.12
N LYS A 54 4.35 11.84 12.80
CA LYS A 54 3.95 12.80 11.76
C LYS A 54 2.50 12.65 11.31
N GLY A 55 1.76 11.71 11.88
CA GLY A 55 0.34 11.50 11.61
C GLY A 55 0.05 10.59 10.42
N LEU A 56 1.06 9.90 9.86
CA LEU A 56 0.82 8.89 8.83
C LEU A 56 0.28 7.61 9.48
N ARG A 57 -0.52 6.85 8.74
CA ARG A 57 -1.09 5.58 9.21
C ARG A 57 -0.21 4.41 8.82
N ILE A 58 -0.20 3.39 9.67
CA ILE A 58 0.60 2.18 9.44
C ILE A 58 -0.32 0.96 9.29
N GLY A 59 -0.21 0.31 8.13
CA GLY A 59 -0.83 -0.96 7.80
C GLY A 59 0.19 -2.09 7.79
N ASN A 60 -0.30 -3.32 7.83
CA ASN A 60 0.50 -4.53 7.85
C ASN A 60 0.68 -5.07 6.41
N HIS A 61 1.93 -5.31 6.01
CA HIS A 61 2.29 -5.91 4.72
C HIS A 61 2.99 -7.26 4.88
N SER A 62 2.56 -8.04 5.87
CA SER A 62 3.19 -9.29 6.33
C SER A 62 4.58 -9.06 6.96
N TYR A 63 5.10 -10.05 7.68
CA TYR A 63 6.45 -9.99 8.22
C TYR A 63 7.49 -10.37 7.16
N ALA A 64 7.32 -11.51 6.49
CA ALA A 64 8.31 -12.06 5.55
C ALA A 64 8.16 -11.55 4.11
N HIS A 65 7.03 -10.93 3.75
CA HIS A 65 6.71 -10.51 2.38
C HIS A 65 6.71 -11.70 1.40
N LYS A 66 6.11 -12.81 1.82
CA LYS A 66 5.85 -13.98 0.97
C LYS A 66 4.45 -13.90 0.37
N PRO A 67 4.22 -14.41 -0.86
CA PRO A 67 2.88 -14.55 -1.41
C PRO A 67 2.05 -15.49 -0.53
N ALA A 68 0.82 -15.13 -0.17
CA ALA A 68 0.01 -15.99 0.69
C ALA A 68 -0.37 -17.30 -0.01
N GLY A 69 -0.44 -17.32 -1.35
CA GLY A 69 -0.62 -18.53 -2.14
C GLY A 69 0.43 -19.60 -1.86
N ASP A 70 1.67 -19.19 -1.58
CA ASP A 70 2.84 -20.05 -1.36
C ASP A 70 3.00 -20.52 0.11
N MET A 71 2.16 -20.04 1.02
CA MET A 71 2.24 -20.32 2.47
C MET A 71 1.11 -21.24 2.92
N GLU A 72 1.33 -22.09 3.92
CA GLU A 72 0.19 -22.73 4.60
C GLU A 72 -0.63 -21.70 5.39
N PRO A 73 -1.96 -21.87 5.56
CA PRO A 73 -2.78 -20.86 6.26
C PRO A 73 -2.26 -20.47 7.64
N GLN A 74 -1.79 -21.45 8.43
CA GLN A 74 -1.22 -21.16 9.75
C GLN A 74 0.12 -20.41 9.66
N GLU A 75 0.98 -20.75 8.68
CA GLU A 75 2.23 -20.00 8.45
C GLU A 75 1.93 -18.54 8.14
N TRP A 76 0.88 -18.29 7.33
CA TRP A 76 0.45 -16.94 7.00
C TRP A 76 -0.12 -16.21 8.23
N CYS A 77 -0.92 -16.86 9.08
CA CYS A 77 -1.42 -16.25 10.32
C CYS A 77 -0.27 -15.85 11.25
N ASP A 78 0.70 -16.75 11.48
CA ASP A 78 1.86 -16.48 12.34
C ASP A 78 2.69 -15.30 11.80
N ASP A 79 2.85 -15.21 10.48
CA ASP A 79 3.57 -14.12 9.82
C ASP A 79 2.83 -12.77 9.93
N LEU A 80 1.50 -12.78 9.75
CA LEU A 80 0.63 -11.62 9.96
C LEU A 80 0.71 -11.12 11.40
N GLU A 81 0.47 -11.99 12.38
CA GLU A 81 0.46 -11.68 13.81
C GLU A 81 1.81 -11.11 14.26
N LYS A 82 2.92 -11.69 13.78
CA LYS A 82 4.26 -11.19 14.07
C LYS A 82 4.46 -9.75 13.61
N CYS A 83 4.02 -9.43 12.39
CA CYS A 83 4.08 -8.05 11.90
C CYS A 83 3.13 -7.13 12.68
N ASP A 84 1.93 -7.61 13.02
CA ASP A 84 0.92 -6.82 13.73
C ASP A 84 1.38 -6.41 15.14
N HIS A 85 2.03 -7.33 15.86
CA HIS A 85 2.64 -7.03 17.17
C HIS A 85 3.75 -5.97 17.07
N LEU A 86 4.54 -5.96 15.99
CA LEU A 86 5.57 -4.95 15.79
C LEU A 86 4.97 -3.56 15.53
N ILE A 87 3.89 -3.50 14.75
CA ILE A 87 3.16 -2.24 14.49
C ILE A 87 2.52 -1.73 15.77
N GLU A 88 1.87 -2.60 16.54
CA GLU A 88 1.28 -2.25 17.84
C GLU A 88 2.34 -1.70 18.80
N ALA A 89 3.49 -2.37 18.87
CA ALA A 89 4.60 -1.90 19.70
C ALA A 89 5.16 -0.55 19.23
N ALA A 90 5.16 -0.24 17.93
CA ALA A 90 5.58 1.05 17.41
C ALA A 90 4.63 2.17 17.85
N TYR A 91 3.31 1.99 17.69
CA TYR A 91 2.29 2.92 18.18
C TYR A 91 2.41 3.15 19.70
N ALA A 92 2.55 2.07 20.48
CA ALA A 92 2.74 2.14 21.92
C ALA A 92 3.99 2.93 22.33
N ARG A 93 5.13 2.75 21.64
CA ARG A 93 6.36 3.53 21.88
C ARG A 93 6.21 5.01 21.56
N CYS A 94 5.37 5.36 20.58
CA CYS A 94 5.03 6.74 20.27
C CYS A 94 4.00 7.34 21.26
N GLY A 95 3.35 6.54 22.10
CA GLY A 95 2.26 6.98 22.97
C GLY A 95 1.02 7.43 22.17
N ILE A 96 0.82 6.87 20.98
CA ILE A 96 -0.29 7.20 20.07
C ILE A 96 -1.18 5.96 19.94
N GLU A 97 -2.49 6.14 20.09
CA GLU A 97 -3.46 5.07 19.86
C GLU A 97 -3.47 4.67 18.39
N ARG A 98 -3.43 3.36 18.12
CA ARG A 98 -3.47 2.84 16.75
C ARG A 98 -4.89 3.02 16.18
N PRO A 99 -5.06 3.78 15.08
CA PRO A 99 -6.38 4.14 14.58
C PRO A 99 -7.16 2.97 13.96
N GLY A 100 -6.46 1.89 13.58
CA GLY A 100 -7.08 0.70 13.04
C GLY A 100 -6.04 -0.34 12.60
N LYS A 101 -6.52 -1.56 12.33
CA LYS A 101 -5.74 -2.63 11.72
C LYS A 101 -6.07 -2.72 10.24
N TYR A 102 -5.09 -2.40 9.41
CA TYR A 102 -5.18 -2.45 7.95
C TYR A 102 -4.17 -3.45 7.43
N TYR A 103 -4.53 -4.24 6.42
CA TYR A 103 -3.64 -5.25 5.86
C TYR A 103 -3.72 -5.27 4.34
N ARG A 104 -2.57 -5.44 3.69
CA ARG A 104 -2.49 -5.67 2.25
C ARG A 104 -1.61 -6.88 1.99
N PHE A 105 -2.10 -7.83 1.19
CA PHE A 105 -1.34 -9.01 0.81
C PHE A 105 -0.12 -8.63 -0.03
N PRO A 106 1.08 -9.15 0.26
CA PRO A 106 2.21 -9.09 -0.66
C PRO A 106 1.82 -9.61 -2.04
N TYR A 107 2.26 -8.93 -3.10
CA TYR A 107 1.95 -9.23 -4.50
C TYR A 107 0.46 -9.17 -4.87
N ILE A 108 -0.39 -8.73 -3.92
CA ILE A 108 -1.84 -8.88 -3.95
C ILE A 108 -2.24 -10.36 -4.18
N ASP A 109 -1.41 -11.30 -3.73
CA ASP A 109 -1.74 -12.73 -3.71
C ASP A 109 -2.56 -13.02 -2.45
N ARG A 110 -3.88 -13.11 -2.64
CA ARG A 110 -4.86 -13.30 -1.56
C ARG A 110 -5.05 -14.77 -1.19
N GLY A 111 -4.04 -15.61 -1.45
CA GLY A 111 -4.09 -17.06 -1.22
C GLY A 111 -4.49 -17.89 -2.44
N ASP A 112 -4.69 -17.25 -3.59
CA ASP A 112 -5.05 -17.90 -4.85
C ASP A 112 -3.86 -18.18 -5.78
N GLY A 113 -2.65 -17.80 -5.35
CA GLY A 113 -1.42 -17.97 -6.13
C GLY A 113 -1.29 -16.97 -7.27
N ARG A 114 -2.21 -16.00 -7.39
CA ARG A 114 -2.17 -14.98 -8.42
C ARG A 114 -1.50 -13.73 -7.88
N LYS A 115 -0.40 -13.32 -8.51
CA LYS A 115 0.31 -12.08 -8.20
C LYS A 115 -0.32 -10.95 -8.99
N ILE A 116 -1.47 -10.44 -8.52
CA ILE A 116 -2.37 -9.55 -9.28
C ILE A 116 -1.69 -8.22 -9.65
N GLU A 117 -0.73 -7.73 -8.86
CA GLU A 117 0.07 -6.55 -9.23
C GLU A 117 0.80 -6.71 -10.59
N GLN A 118 0.98 -7.95 -11.05
CA GLN A 118 1.72 -8.32 -12.26
C GLN A 118 0.81 -8.53 -13.49
N ILE A 119 -0.51 -8.60 -13.30
CA ILE A 119 -1.47 -8.98 -14.34
C ILE A 119 -2.61 -7.96 -14.26
N ASP A 120 -2.69 -7.01 -15.20
CA ASP A 120 -3.70 -5.92 -15.30
C ASP A 120 -5.16 -6.43 -15.46
N SER A 121 -5.63 -7.34 -14.60
CA SER A 121 -6.95 -7.94 -14.67
C SER A 121 -7.45 -8.34 -13.28
N ALA A 122 -8.46 -7.61 -12.80
CA ALA A 122 -9.13 -7.79 -11.51
C ALA A 122 -10.22 -8.87 -11.53
N ASN A 123 -10.08 -9.93 -12.35
CA ASN A 123 -11.01 -11.06 -12.30
C ASN A 123 -10.46 -12.14 -11.37
N VAL A 124 -10.54 -11.86 -10.07
CA VAL A 124 -10.17 -12.77 -8.99
C VAL A 124 -11.35 -13.68 -8.72
N VAL A 125 -11.16 -14.99 -8.91
CA VAL A 125 -12.09 -15.99 -8.40
C VAL A 125 -11.53 -16.40 -7.06
N GLU A 126 -12.13 -15.90 -5.98
CA GLU A 126 -11.71 -16.27 -4.62
C GLU A 126 -11.78 -17.79 -4.47
N ASN A 127 -10.67 -18.38 -4.00
CA ASN A 127 -10.63 -19.79 -3.68
C ASN A 127 -10.94 -19.98 -2.19
N ASN A 128 -11.10 -21.24 -1.75
CA ASN A 128 -11.38 -21.55 -0.35
C ASN A 128 -10.33 -20.95 0.62
N LYS A 129 -9.06 -20.89 0.20
CA LYS A 129 -7.99 -20.31 1.01
C LYS A 129 -8.18 -18.81 1.18
N THR A 130 -8.51 -18.07 0.12
CA THR A 130 -8.86 -16.64 0.20
C THR A 130 -9.95 -16.41 1.24
N SER A 131 -11.05 -17.15 1.20
CA SER A 131 -12.14 -17.00 2.19
C SER A 131 -11.69 -17.27 3.63
N ILE A 132 -10.83 -18.29 3.85
CA ILE A 132 -10.26 -18.58 5.18
C ILE A 132 -9.41 -17.41 5.68
N LEU A 133 -8.52 -16.86 4.83
CA LEU A 133 -7.65 -15.76 5.23
C LEU A 133 -8.44 -14.47 5.47
N GLN A 134 -9.45 -14.17 4.65
CA GLN A 134 -10.37 -13.04 4.86
C GLN A 134 -11.14 -13.16 6.17
N GLN A 135 -11.68 -14.35 6.48
CA GLN A 135 -12.39 -14.57 7.74
C GLN A 135 -11.45 -14.37 8.93
N TYR A 136 -10.23 -14.87 8.84
CA TYR A 136 -9.25 -14.67 9.90
C TYR A 136 -8.89 -13.19 10.09
N LEU A 137 -8.67 -12.42 9.00
CA LEU A 137 -8.49 -10.96 9.09
C LEU A 137 -9.66 -10.28 9.80
N HIS A 138 -10.88 -10.62 9.42
CA HIS A 138 -12.09 -10.10 10.06
C HIS A 138 -12.11 -10.40 11.56
N ASP A 139 -11.85 -11.66 11.94
CA ASP A 139 -11.88 -12.10 13.34
C ASP A 139 -10.78 -11.43 14.19
N GLN A 140 -9.65 -11.06 13.57
CA GLN A 140 -8.57 -10.28 14.19
C GLN A 140 -8.82 -8.76 14.20
N GLY A 141 -9.97 -8.29 13.70
CA GLY A 141 -10.38 -6.89 13.70
C GLY A 141 -9.73 -6.04 12.61
N PHE A 142 -9.22 -6.64 11.53
CA PHE A 142 -8.77 -5.89 10.36
C PHE A 142 -9.95 -5.35 9.56
N SER A 143 -9.72 -4.27 8.82
CA SER A 143 -10.73 -3.63 7.97
C SER A 143 -10.09 -2.79 6.87
N GLN A 144 -10.92 -2.18 6.02
CA GLN A 144 -10.51 -1.20 5.01
C GLN A 144 -10.83 0.24 5.47
N PRO A 145 -9.91 1.20 5.31
CA PRO A 145 -10.11 2.59 5.72
C PRO A 145 -10.67 3.50 4.60
N PHE A 146 -11.16 2.94 3.50
CA PHE A 146 -11.53 3.71 2.31
C PHE A 146 -13.03 4.03 2.27
N ALA A 147 -13.39 5.31 2.35
CA ALA A 147 -14.76 5.79 2.19
C ALA A 147 -15.10 6.20 0.74
N ASP A 148 -16.38 6.15 0.40
CA ASP A 148 -16.98 6.61 -0.87
C ASP A 148 -16.46 5.92 -2.15
N MET A 149 -15.90 4.71 -2.01
CA MET A 149 -15.37 3.93 -3.12
C MET A 149 -16.46 3.56 -4.15
N ALA A 150 -16.03 3.39 -5.41
CA ALA A 150 -16.92 2.98 -6.50
C ALA A 150 -17.62 1.65 -6.18
N PRO A 151 -18.86 1.41 -6.65
CA PRO A 151 -19.58 0.15 -6.41
C PRO A 151 -18.84 -1.11 -6.91
N SER A 152 -17.92 -0.97 -7.86
CA SER A 152 -17.07 -2.05 -8.36
C SER A 152 -15.89 -2.38 -7.44
N TYR A 153 -15.59 -1.54 -6.46
CA TYR A 153 -14.59 -1.81 -5.45
C TYR A 153 -15.12 -2.82 -4.43
N PRO A 154 -14.39 -3.91 -4.15
CA PRO A 154 -14.85 -4.97 -3.24
C PRO A 154 -14.78 -4.51 -1.77
N SER A 155 -15.73 -3.68 -1.37
CA SER A 155 -15.86 -3.13 0.00
C SER A 155 -16.16 -4.19 1.07
N ASN A 156 -16.58 -5.39 0.65
CA ASN A 156 -16.79 -6.54 1.53
C ASN A 156 -15.49 -7.31 1.84
N ALA A 157 -14.40 -7.06 1.09
CA ALA A 157 -13.10 -7.61 1.44
C ALA A 157 -12.59 -6.95 2.74
N VAL A 158 -11.75 -7.67 3.48
CA VAL A 158 -11.10 -7.14 4.69
C VAL A 158 -9.74 -6.55 4.34
N ASP A 159 -9.04 -7.14 3.37
CA ASP A 159 -7.77 -6.63 2.87
C ASP A 159 -7.93 -5.35 2.04
N CYS A 160 -6.93 -4.48 2.12
CA CYS A 160 -6.86 -3.23 1.39
C CYS A 160 -6.38 -3.47 -0.04
N LEU A 161 -7.26 -3.28 -1.00
CA LEU A 161 -6.92 -3.34 -2.43
C LEU A 161 -6.57 -1.94 -2.98
N TYR A 162 -6.29 -1.86 -4.28
CA TYR A 162 -5.95 -0.62 -4.97
C TYR A 162 -6.84 -0.43 -6.20
N THR A 163 -6.96 0.82 -6.68
CA THR A 163 -7.65 1.10 -7.96
C THR A 163 -6.67 1.48 -9.06
N PHE A 164 -5.48 1.97 -8.71
CA PHE A 164 -4.42 2.32 -9.65
C PHE A 164 -3.03 2.01 -9.09
N THR A 165 -2.14 1.53 -9.96
CA THR A 165 -0.69 1.48 -9.71
C THR A 165 0.10 1.86 -10.95
N ALA A 166 1.12 2.70 -10.77
CA ALA A 166 2.06 3.04 -11.82
C ALA A 166 3.14 1.97 -12.02
N ARG A 167 3.25 0.99 -11.11
CA ARG A 167 4.33 -0.02 -11.08
C ARG A 167 5.71 0.61 -10.88
N ASP A 168 5.78 1.59 -10.00
CA ASP A 168 6.99 2.28 -9.57
C ASP A 168 8.06 1.34 -9.01
N TRP A 169 7.69 0.20 -8.43
CA TRP A 169 8.61 -0.87 -8.04
C TRP A 169 9.53 -1.35 -9.18
N MET A 170 9.13 -1.19 -10.46
CA MET A 170 9.96 -1.53 -11.62
C MET A 170 11.19 -0.62 -11.75
N LEU A 171 11.19 0.56 -11.12
CA LEU A 171 12.32 1.49 -11.08
C LEU A 171 13.20 1.34 -9.84
N ASN A 172 12.92 0.38 -8.96
CA ASN A 172 13.78 0.13 -7.81
C ASN A 172 15.18 -0.36 -8.21
N ASP A 173 16.11 -0.37 -7.26
CA ASP A 173 17.51 -0.78 -7.51
C ASP A 173 17.65 -2.21 -8.09
N THR A 174 16.66 -3.07 -7.85
CA THR A 174 16.65 -4.46 -8.33
C THR A 174 16.13 -4.59 -9.76
N HIS A 175 15.12 -3.81 -10.14
CA HIS A 175 14.34 -4.01 -11.37
C HIS A 175 14.59 -2.96 -12.44
N ARG A 176 15.21 -1.83 -12.10
CA ARG A 176 15.43 -0.73 -13.05
C ARG A 176 16.09 -1.22 -14.33
N GLY A 177 15.44 -0.90 -15.46
CA GLY A 177 15.90 -1.27 -16.80
C GLY A 177 15.59 -2.72 -17.23
N ARG A 178 14.96 -3.55 -16.38
CA ARG A 178 14.64 -4.95 -16.68
C ARG A 178 13.20 -5.18 -17.12
N GLN A 179 12.32 -4.24 -16.83
CA GLN A 179 10.87 -4.35 -17.04
C GLN A 179 10.36 -3.35 -18.10
N SER A 180 9.04 -3.29 -18.27
CA SER A 180 8.40 -2.41 -19.26
C SER A 180 8.48 -0.93 -18.88
N ILE A 181 8.37 -0.60 -17.60
CA ILE A 181 8.63 0.75 -17.08
C ILE A 181 10.13 0.91 -16.87
N LYS A 182 10.73 1.92 -17.50
CA LYS A 182 12.19 2.16 -17.48
C LYS A 182 12.55 3.54 -16.98
N THR A 183 11.68 4.52 -17.15
CA THR A 183 11.89 5.89 -16.70
C THR A 183 10.71 6.42 -15.91
N ARG A 184 10.92 7.57 -15.27
CA ARG A 184 9.88 8.35 -14.61
C ARG A 184 8.77 8.76 -15.56
N GLU A 185 9.13 9.13 -16.78
CA GLU A 185 8.18 9.51 -17.82
C GLU A 185 7.26 8.34 -18.17
N ASP A 186 7.74 7.09 -18.11
CA ASP A 186 6.89 5.91 -18.31
C ASP A 186 5.84 5.77 -17.19
N LEU A 187 6.21 6.06 -15.93
CA LEU A 187 5.26 6.06 -14.80
C LEU A 187 4.15 7.10 -14.99
N ILE A 188 4.54 8.32 -15.35
CA ILE A 188 3.62 9.44 -15.60
C ILE A 188 2.72 9.12 -16.80
N ALA A 189 3.30 8.65 -17.91
CA ALA A 189 2.55 8.28 -19.10
C ALA A 189 1.51 7.19 -18.82
N ARG A 190 1.84 6.22 -17.95
CA ARG A 190 0.86 5.21 -17.51
C ARG A 190 -0.31 5.84 -16.75
N ALA A 191 -0.04 6.79 -15.84
CA ALA A 191 -1.10 7.51 -15.13
C ALA A 191 -1.99 8.35 -16.08
N GLU A 192 -1.38 8.98 -17.09
CA GLU A 192 -2.10 9.75 -18.12
C GLU A 192 -2.99 8.90 -19.02
N GLN A 193 -2.57 7.67 -19.30
CA GLN A 193 -3.27 6.74 -20.18
C GLN A 193 -4.35 5.93 -19.46
N ASP A 194 -4.37 5.91 -18.13
CA ASP A 194 -5.38 5.17 -17.37
C ASP A 194 -6.74 5.88 -17.42
N GLU A 195 -7.68 5.32 -18.19
CA GLU A 195 -9.01 5.87 -18.35
C GLU A 195 -9.84 5.83 -17.06
N LYS A 196 -9.59 4.88 -16.15
CA LYS A 196 -10.30 4.81 -14.87
C LYS A 196 -9.85 5.95 -13.96
N LEU A 197 -8.56 6.25 -13.95
CA LEU A 197 -7.97 7.33 -13.15
C LEU A 197 -8.43 8.74 -13.60
N LYS A 198 -9.00 8.86 -14.80
CA LYS A 198 -9.63 10.10 -15.29
C LYS A 198 -11.02 10.35 -14.69
N ALA A 199 -11.67 9.32 -14.17
CA ALA A 199 -12.98 9.45 -13.53
C ALA A 199 -12.86 10.20 -12.19
N ALA A 200 -13.85 11.06 -11.90
CA ALA A 200 -13.90 11.90 -10.70
C ALA A 200 -15.19 11.69 -9.88
N ASP A 201 -15.92 10.62 -10.18
CA ASP A 201 -17.15 10.20 -9.50
C ASP A 201 -16.86 9.54 -8.14
N HIS A 202 -15.75 8.81 -8.04
CA HIS A 202 -15.32 8.13 -6.82
C HIS A 202 -13.82 8.34 -6.53
N PRO A 203 -13.38 8.23 -5.27
CA PRO A 203 -11.97 8.25 -4.93
C PRO A 203 -11.19 7.08 -5.54
N HIS A 204 -9.91 7.32 -5.81
CA HIS A 204 -8.95 6.30 -6.20
C HIS A 204 -8.11 5.85 -5.01
N ILE A 205 -7.57 4.64 -5.07
CA ILE A 205 -6.54 4.16 -4.13
C ILE A 205 -5.28 3.97 -4.93
N LEU A 206 -4.31 4.85 -4.73
CA LEU A 206 -3.03 4.82 -5.41
C LEU A 206 -2.08 3.91 -4.64
N LEU A 207 -1.57 2.87 -5.31
CA LEU A 207 -0.56 1.95 -4.80
C LEU A 207 0.81 2.33 -5.36
N LEU A 208 1.68 2.85 -4.50
CA LEU A 208 3.10 3.09 -4.74
C LEU A 208 3.96 2.33 -3.72
N HIS A 209 5.28 2.41 -3.81
CA HIS A 209 6.20 1.61 -3.00
C HIS A 209 7.31 2.47 -2.38
N ASP A 210 7.70 2.14 -1.16
CA ASP A 210 8.87 2.67 -0.47
C ASP A 210 9.97 1.61 -0.47
N GLN A 211 10.81 1.65 -1.49
CA GLN A 211 11.90 0.70 -1.72
C GLN A 211 13.21 1.43 -2.05
N PRO A 212 14.38 0.78 -1.88
CA PRO A 212 15.64 1.36 -2.34
C PRO A 212 15.61 1.71 -3.84
N GLY A 213 15.98 2.95 -4.16
CA GLY A 213 16.13 3.43 -5.53
C GLY A 213 14.87 4.01 -6.19
N VAL A 214 13.72 4.09 -5.50
CA VAL A 214 12.49 4.68 -6.07
C VAL A 214 12.09 6.04 -5.51
N PHE A 215 12.71 6.51 -4.42
CA PHE A 215 12.31 7.72 -3.69
C PHE A 215 12.03 8.93 -4.60
N GLU A 216 12.98 9.29 -5.47
CA GLU A 216 12.86 10.45 -6.37
C GLU A 216 11.74 10.28 -7.40
N ASP A 217 11.51 9.05 -7.88
CA ASP A 217 10.50 8.75 -8.88
C ASP A 217 9.08 8.72 -8.27
N VAL A 218 8.97 8.19 -7.05
CA VAL A 218 7.74 8.19 -6.25
C VAL A 218 7.33 9.62 -5.90
N CYS A 219 8.25 10.45 -5.40
CA CYS A 219 7.95 11.85 -5.08
C CYS A 219 7.51 12.62 -6.34
N ALA A 220 8.19 12.41 -7.46
CA ALA A 220 7.83 13.06 -8.73
C ALA A 220 6.44 12.64 -9.23
N LEU A 221 6.04 11.38 -9.05
CA LEU A 221 4.73 10.89 -9.42
C LEU A 221 3.62 11.45 -8.49
N ILE A 222 3.88 11.56 -7.19
CA ILE A 222 2.96 12.21 -6.25
C ILE A 222 2.78 13.70 -6.60
N ASP A 223 3.88 14.39 -6.92
CA ASP A 223 3.86 15.78 -7.40
C ASP A 223 3.03 15.92 -8.69
N TYR A 224 3.16 14.97 -9.61
CA TYR A 224 2.35 14.93 -10.82
C TYR A 224 0.86 14.82 -10.49
N PHE A 225 0.46 13.95 -9.55
CA PHE A 225 -0.94 13.85 -9.13
C PHE A 225 -1.45 15.16 -8.54
N CYS A 226 -0.69 15.80 -7.66
CA CYS A 226 -1.04 17.10 -7.10
C CYS A 226 -1.27 18.15 -8.21
N LYS A 227 -0.34 18.27 -9.15
CA LYS A 227 -0.42 19.22 -10.29
C LYS A 227 -1.55 18.88 -11.25
N SER A 228 -1.95 17.62 -11.31
CA SER A 228 -3.04 17.12 -12.15
C SER A 228 -4.41 17.24 -11.49
N GLY A 229 -4.53 17.91 -10.34
CA GLY A 229 -5.82 18.18 -9.69
C GLY A 229 -6.37 16.98 -8.91
N PHE A 230 -5.48 16.19 -8.30
CA PHE A 230 -5.84 15.24 -7.25
C PHE A 230 -5.83 15.92 -5.87
N GLU A 231 -6.89 15.67 -5.11
CA GLU A 231 -6.99 15.93 -3.68
C GLU A 231 -6.75 14.62 -2.93
N PHE A 232 -5.79 14.63 -1.99
CA PHE A 232 -5.52 13.45 -1.16
C PHE A 232 -6.40 13.44 0.09
N LEU A 233 -7.12 12.34 0.29
CA LEU A 233 -8.05 12.13 1.39
C LEU A 233 -7.33 11.58 2.62
N ASP A 234 -7.78 12.00 3.80
CA ASP A 234 -7.48 11.32 5.06
C ASP A 234 -8.34 10.05 5.19
N PHE A 235 -7.89 9.13 6.02
CA PHE A 235 -8.38 7.76 6.15
C PHE A 235 -9.41 7.60 7.29
#